data_AF-A0A1S4BTE4-F1
#
_entry.id   AF-A0A1S4BTE4-F1
#
_cell.length_a   1.000
_cell.length_b   1.000
_cell.length_c   1.000
_cell.angle_alpha   90.00
_cell.angle_beta   90.00
_cell.angle_gamma   90.00
#
_symmetry.space_group_name_H-M   'P 1'
#
loop_
_entity.id
_entity.type
_entity.pdbx_description
1 polymer ?
#
loop_
_entity_poly.entity_id
_entity_poly.type
_entity_poly.pdbx_seq_one_letter_code
_entity_poly.pdbx_strand_id
1 'polypeptide(L)'
;MGSWNSVSLEVLYNVFGWIAFVLWSISFYPQVVLNFRRKSVVGLNFDFVVLNLTKHSSYLIYNVFMFFSSAVQRQYHRRYGSNEMIPVAANDVAFSTHAVALTAFTLFQIAIYDRGNQKVSKTAIAIVTVAWLSVAVCVFVAFPKHSWLFLVSCFNTLQVVMTVIKYIPQAVMNFRRKSTIGFSIGNILLDLFGGLTNYGQMAVQSIDQHSWVNFYGNIGKTLLSLVSIFFDILFIVQHYVLYPSRKEVASLDFDVTPRDIEGC
;
A
#
# COMPACT_ATOMS: atom_id res chain seq x y z
N MET A 1 -4.29 15.36 28.02
CA MET A 1 -3.85 14.69 26.78
C MET A 1 -4.13 13.23 26.98
N GLY A 2 -4.69 12.55 25.96
CA GLY A 2 -4.90 11.10 26.04
C GLY A 2 -3.60 10.37 26.33
N SER A 3 -3.64 9.44 27.27
CA SER A 3 -2.53 8.60 27.70
C SER A 3 -3.00 7.15 27.75
N TRP A 4 -2.06 6.23 27.67
CA TRP A 4 -2.35 4.81 27.83
C TRP A 4 -2.87 4.50 29.23
N ASN A 5 -3.92 3.69 29.30
CA ASN A 5 -4.44 3.16 30.56
C ASN A 5 -3.74 1.85 30.95
N SER A 6 -3.28 1.08 29.97
CA SER A 6 -2.58 -0.20 30.16
C SER A 6 -1.25 -0.24 29.43
N VAL A 7 -0.16 -0.44 30.18
CA VAL A 7 1.19 -0.64 29.64
C VAL A 7 1.25 -1.85 28.70
N SER A 8 0.52 -2.93 29.02
CA SER A 8 0.48 -4.11 28.17
C SER A 8 -0.17 -3.84 26.81
N LEU A 9 -1.23 -3.01 26.77
CA LEU A 9 -1.87 -2.61 25.52
C LEU A 9 -1.00 -1.63 24.74
N GLU A 10 -0.29 -0.71 25.41
CA GLU A 10 0.70 0.16 24.77
C GLU A 10 1.82 -0.65 24.08
N VAL A 11 2.36 -1.66 24.76
CA VAL A 11 3.40 -2.52 24.19
C VAL A 11 2.85 -3.31 23.01
N LEU A 12 1.66 -3.90 23.13
CA LEU A 12 1.02 -4.66 22.06
C LEU A 12 0.74 -3.78 20.82
N TYR A 13 0.28 -2.54 21.05
CA TYR A 13 0.08 -1.52 20.01
C TYR A 13 1.37 -1.26 19.23
N ASN A 14 2.47 -1.03 19.94
CA ASN A 14 3.78 -0.79 19.33
C ASN A 14 4.27 -2.03 18.55
N VAL A 15 4.14 -3.23 19.13
CA VAL A 15 4.53 -4.49 18.49
C VAL A 15 3.78 -4.69 17.17
N PHE A 16 2.46 -4.56 17.18
CA PHE A 16 1.65 -4.68 15.96
C PHE A 16 2.05 -3.65 14.90
N GLY A 17 2.30 -2.41 15.31
CA GLY A 17 2.71 -1.38 14.39
C GLY A 17 4.06 -1.61 13.73
N TRP A 18 5.05 -2.09 14.49
CA TRP A 18 6.36 -2.40 13.95
C TRP A 18 6.36 -3.69 13.11
N ILE A 19 5.53 -4.68 13.44
CA ILE A 19 5.32 -5.84 12.57
C ILE A 19 4.74 -5.40 11.23
N ALA A 20 3.69 -4.57 11.22
CA ALA A 20 3.11 -4.02 9.99
C ALA A 20 4.15 -3.28 9.15
N PHE A 21 4.96 -2.43 9.80
CA PHE A 21 6.08 -1.74 9.15
C PHE A 21 7.05 -2.71 8.47
N VAL A 22 7.52 -3.75 9.18
CA VAL A 22 8.50 -4.71 8.63
C VAL A 22 7.92 -5.49 7.46
N LEU A 23 6.72 -6.05 7.61
CA LEU A 23 6.06 -6.87 6.59
C LEU A 23 5.86 -6.08 5.30
N TRP A 24 5.32 -4.88 5.39
CA TRP A 24 5.13 -4.04 4.22
C TRP A 24 6.45 -3.54 3.65
N SER A 25 7.45 -3.20 4.47
CA SER A 25 8.75 -2.71 3.97
C SER A 25 9.49 -3.76 3.15
N ILE A 26 9.49 -5.02 3.60
CA ILE A 26 10.13 -6.13 2.87
C ILE A 26 9.58 -6.25 1.44
N SER A 27 8.29 -5.98 1.24
CA SER A 27 7.63 -6.11 -0.07
C SER A 27 8.20 -5.18 -1.17
N PHE A 28 8.88 -4.09 -0.80
CA PHE A 28 9.46 -3.13 -1.77
C PHE A 28 10.78 -3.61 -2.37
N TYR A 29 11.56 -4.39 -1.61
CA TYR A 29 12.93 -4.74 -1.98
C TYR A 29 13.06 -5.68 -3.19
N PRO A 30 12.20 -6.69 -3.41
CA PRO A 30 12.35 -7.60 -4.55
C PRO A 30 12.44 -6.87 -5.90
N GLN A 31 11.60 -5.86 -6.12
CA GLN A 31 11.61 -5.09 -7.37
C GLN A 31 12.88 -4.25 -7.50
N VAL A 32 13.30 -3.60 -6.42
CA VAL A 32 14.52 -2.78 -6.40
C VAL A 32 15.75 -3.61 -6.72
N VAL A 33 15.86 -4.80 -6.12
CA VAL A 33 16.96 -5.75 -6.35
C VAL A 33 16.92 -6.29 -7.77
N LEU A 34 15.73 -6.64 -8.28
CA LEU A 34 15.56 -7.16 -9.63
C LEU A 34 16.01 -6.14 -10.69
N ASN A 35 15.59 -4.88 -10.56
CA ASN A 35 16.02 -3.80 -11.43
C ASN A 35 17.54 -3.62 -11.39
N PHE A 36 18.13 -3.66 -10.19
CA PHE A 36 19.58 -3.52 -10.02
C PHE A 36 20.36 -4.67 -10.66
N ARG A 37 19.87 -5.91 -10.55
CA ARG A 37 20.51 -7.11 -11.15
C ARG A 37 20.39 -7.12 -12.67
N ARG A 38 19.22 -6.79 -13.21
CA ARG A 38 18.97 -6.80 -14.65
C ARG A 38 19.55 -5.60 -15.39
N LYS A 39 19.81 -4.49 -14.67
CA LYS A 39 20.13 -3.16 -15.26
C LYS A 39 19.09 -2.73 -16.32
N SER A 40 17.87 -3.23 -16.17
CA SER A 40 16.74 -3.01 -17.07
C SER A 40 15.47 -3.02 -16.22
N VAL A 41 14.58 -2.09 -16.52
CA VAL A 41 13.23 -1.98 -15.94
C VAL A 41 12.16 -2.48 -16.92
N VAL A 42 12.56 -3.17 -18.00
CA VAL A 42 11.61 -3.76 -18.95
C VAL A 42 10.74 -4.81 -18.25
N GLY A 43 9.42 -4.62 -18.34
CA GLY A 43 8.38 -5.40 -17.66
C GLY A 43 7.84 -4.75 -16.38
N LEU A 44 8.48 -3.70 -15.85
CA LEU A 44 7.94 -2.92 -14.72
C LEU A 44 6.86 -1.97 -15.22
N ASN A 45 5.69 -1.98 -14.59
CA ASN A 45 4.61 -1.05 -14.92
C ASN A 45 4.89 0.35 -14.36
N PHE A 46 5.20 1.32 -15.23
CA PHE A 46 5.52 2.69 -14.79
C PHE A 46 4.32 3.42 -14.19
N ASP A 47 3.11 3.14 -14.66
CA ASP A 47 1.89 3.70 -14.09
C ASP A 47 1.75 3.31 -12.63
N PHE A 48 2.02 2.04 -12.32
CA PHE A 48 1.99 1.52 -10.96
C PHE A 48 2.98 2.26 -10.06
N VAL A 49 4.19 2.52 -10.53
CA VAL A 49 5.21 3.22 -9.72
C VAL A 49 4.80 4.68 -9.45
N VAL A 50 4.30 5.40 -10.47
CA VAL A 50 3.87 6.81 -10.30
C VAL A 50 2.62 6.93 -9.41
N LEU A 51 1.64 6.02 -9.57
CA LEU A 51 0.46 5.97 -8.71
C LEU A 51 0.83 5.65 -7.26
N ASN A 52 1.75 4.69 -7.03
CA ASN A 52 2.24 4.40 -5.68
C ASN A 52 3.00 5.59 -5.08
N LEU A 53 3.79 6.32 -5.87
CA LEU A 53 4.45 7.54 -5.36
C LEU A 53 3.39 8.53 -4.85
N THR A 54 2.36 8.80 -5.64
CA THR A 54 1.27 9.72 -5.22
C THR A 54 0.57 9.23 -3.95
N LYS A 55 0.27 7.93 -3.87
CA LYS A 55 -0.34 7.29 -2.69
C LYS A 55 0.55 7.40 -1.44
N HIS A 56 1.83 7.05 -1.55
CA HIS A 56 2.75 7.06 -0.41
C HIS A 56 3.13 8.48 0.02
N SER A 57 3.29 9.41 -0.91
CA SER A 57 3.55 10.82 -0.58
C SER A 57 2.37 11.46 0.14
N SER A 58 1.14 11.22 -0.31
CA SER A 58 -0.05 11.72 0.40
C SER A 58 -0.21 11.08 1.79
N TYR A 59 0.06 9.78 1.93
CA TYR A 59 0.06 9.13 3.25
C TYR A 59 1.16 9.69 4.17
N LEU A 60 2.36 9.93 3.66
CA LEU A 60 3.47 10.52 4.41
C LEU A 60 3.14 11.93 4.88
N ILE A 61 2.60 12.78 4.01
CA ILE A 61 2.16 14.13 4.37
C ILE A 61 1.15 14.04 5.51
N TYR A 62 0.14 13.17 5.40
CA TYR A 62 -0.82 12.99 6.49
C TYR A 62 -0.14 12.61 7.81
N ASN A 63 0.67 11.55 7.80
CA ASN A 63 1.30 11.04 9.01
C ASN A 63 2.25 12.06 9.65
N VAL A 64 3.10 12.71 8.87
CA VAL A 64 4.05 13.73 9.38
C VAL A 64 3.32 14.91 10.00
N PHE A 65 2.33 15.49 9.31
CA PHE A 65 1.62 16.64 9.85
C PHE A 65 0.75 16.27 11.04
N MET A 66 0.10 15.10 11.04
CA MET A 66 -0.69 14.63 12.18
C MET A 66 0.20 14.32 13.40
N PHE A 67 1.40 13.77 13.18
CA PHE A 67 2.32 13.35 14.23
C PHE A 67 3.14 14.52 14.83
N PHE A 68 3.59 15.47 14.02
CA PHE A 68 4.48 16.55 14.47
C PHE A 68 3.82 17.93 14.60
N SER A 69 2.74 18.23 13.87
CA SER A 69 2.18 19.59 13.85
C SER A 69 1.24 19.83 15.03
N SER A 70 1.67 20.66 15.98
CA SER A 70 0.83 21.11 17.10
C SER A 70 -0.45 21.82 16.64
N ALA A 71 -0.43 22.48 15.47
CA ALA A 71 -1.60 23.12 14.90
C ALA A 71 -2.67 22.10 14.46
N VAL A 72 -2.25 21.02 13.80
CA VAL A 72 -3.14 19.94 13.35
C VAL A 72 -3.67 19.16 14.55
N GLN A 73 -2.80 18.78 15.49
CA GLN A 73 -3.17 18.06 16.72
C GLN A 73 -4.18 18.85 17.56
N ARG A 74 -3.98 20.16 17.71
CA ARG A 74 -4.94 21.03 18.41
C ARG A 74 -6.30 21.06 17.72
N GLN A 75 -6.34 21.11 16.38
CA GLN A 75 -7.61 21.03 15.66
C GLN A 75 -8.28 19.67 15.78
N TYR A 76 -7.49 18.60 15.82
CA TYR A 76 -7.99 17.25 16.08
C TYR A 76 -8.64 17.13 17.45
N HIS A 77 -7.96 17.57 18.52
CA HIS A 77 -8.53 17.55 19.87
C HIS A 77 -9.76 18.46 20.01
N ARG A 78 -9.82 19.58 19.28
CA ARG A 78 -11.04 20.41 19.22
C ARG A 78 -12.22 19.69 18.57
N ARG A 79 -11.96 18.81 17.60
CA ARG A 79 -13.00 18.08 16.85
C ARG A 79 -13.45 16.81 17.58
N TYR A 80 -12.53 16.07 18.18
CA TYR A 80 -12.79 14.72 18.70
C TYR A 80 -12.66 14.61 20.22
N GLY A 81 -12.07 15.60 20.89
CA GLY A 81 -11.91 15.63 22.34
C GLY A 81 -10.44 15.68 22.78
N SER A 82 -10.18 16.38 23.89
CA SER A 82 -8.84 16.56 24.46
C SER A 82 -8.26 15.31 25.14
N ASN A 83 -9.12 14.34 25.44
CA ASN A 83 -8.76 13.05 26.05
C ASN A 83 -8.42 11.99 25.00
N GLU A 84 -8.70 12.28 23.73
CA GLU A 84 -8.37 11.37 22.64
C GLU A 84 -6.88 11.42 22.32
N MET A 85 -6.29 10.26 22.03
CA MET A 85 -4.93 10.16 21.53
C MET A 85 -4.87 10.51 20.05
N ILE A 86 -3.70 10.98 19.61
CA ILE A 86 -3.44 11.20 18.18
C ILE A 86 -3.41 9.84 17.47
N PRO A 87 -4.16 9.66 16.37
CA PRO A 87 -4.41 8.35 15.76
C PRO A 87 -3.30 7.94 14.77
N VAL A 88 -2.09 8.46 14.95
CA VAL A 88 -0.90 8.21 14.12
C VAL A 88 0.26 7.93 15.06
N ALA A 89 0.97 6.82 14.81
CA ALA A 89 2.17 6.44 15.56
C ALA A 89 3.45 6.58 14.74
N ALA A 90 4.59 6.43 15.44
CA ALA A 90 5.91 6.51 14.84
C ALA A 90 6.13 5.49 13.70
N ASN A 91 5.57 4.28 13.83
CA ASN A 91 5.66 3.26 12.79
C ASN A 91 4.92 3.67 11.50
N ASP A 92 3.84 4.45 11.58
CA ASP A 92 3.12 4.96 10.41
C ASP A 92 3.99 5.97 9.64
N VAL A 93 4.65 6.88 10.37
CA VAL A 93 5.60 7.84 9.80
C VAL A 93 6.81 7.12 9.19
N ALA A 94 7.38 6.16 9.91
CA ALA A 94 8.51 5.36 9.44
C ALA A 94 8.15 4.59 8.16
N PHE A 95 7.00 3.91 8.14
CA PHE A 95 6.53 3.16 6.98
C PHE A 95 6.31 4.05 5.77
N SER A 96 5.56 5.15 5.94
CA SER A 96 5.26 6.06 4.83
C SER A 96 6.51 6.75 4.29
N THR A 97 7.49 7.07 5.15
CA THR A 97 8.79 7.61 4.75
C THR A 97 9.57 6.59 3.92
N HIS A 98 9.68 5.36 4.43
CA HIS A 98 10.35 4.26 3.75
C HIS A 98 9.73 3.97 2.38
N ALA A 99 8.40 3.90 2.31
CA ALA A 99 7.68 3.63 1.07
C ALA A 99 7.91 4.73 0.01
N VAL A 100 7.90 6.02 0.41
CA VAL A 100 8.25 7.12 -0.49
C VAL A 100 9.69 6.99 -0.97
N ALA A 101 10.64 6.75 -0.07
CA ALA A 101 12.06 6.62 -0.43
C ALA A 101 12.32 5.48 -1.42
N LEU A 102 11.78 4.28 -1.18
CA LEU A 102 11.96 3.12 -2.05
C LEU A 102 11.24 3.29 -3.40
N THR A 103 10.08 3.95 -3.41
CA THR A 103 9.36 4.26 -4.65
C THR A 103 10.11 5.32 -5.47
N ALA A 104 10.64 6.37 -4.83
CA ALA A 104 11.48 7.36 -5.49
C ALA A 104 12.78 6.74 -6.02
N PHE A 105 13.39 5.82 -5.28
CA PHE A 105 14.54 5.05 -5.75
C PHE A 105 14.19 4.18 -6.98
N THR A 106 13.01 3.58 -6.99
CA THR A 106 12.53 2.82 -8.17
C THR A 106 12.30 3.74 -9.38
N LEU A 107 11.79 4.96 -9.19
CA LEU A 107 11.69 5.95 -10.26
C LEU A 107 13.05 6.40 -10.76
N PHE A 108 14.02 6.55 -9.86
CA PHE A 108 15.41 6.79 -10.24
C PHE A 108 15.95 5.65 -11.11
N GLN A 109 15.72 4.38 -10.73
CA GLN A 109 16.08 3.23 -11.57
C GLN A 109 15.42 3.27 -12.95
N ILE A 110 14.15 3.69 -13.04
CA ILE A 110 13.43 3.88 -14.32
C ILE A 110 14.08 4.96 -15.19
N ALA A 111 14.67 5.99 -14.57
CA ALA A 111 15.33 7.06 -15.30
C ALA A 111 16.71 6.65 -15.85
N ILE A 112 17.42 5.74 -15.19
CA ILE A 112 18.82 5.39 -15.53
C ILE A 112 18.98 4.05 -16.28
N TYR A 113 18.07 3.10 -16.10
CA TYR A 113 18.19 1.76 -16.71
C TYR A 113 17.41 1.66 -18.01
N ASP A 114 17.72 0.62 -18.79
CA ASP A 114 16.99 0.36 -20.03
C ASP A 114 15.49 0.13 -19.75
N ARG A 115 14.66 0.91 -20.42
CA ARG A 115 13.19 0.90 -20.31
C ARG A 115 12.51 0.50 -21.62
N GLY A 116 13.28 0.21 -22.67
CA GLY A 116 12.76 0.03 -24.01
C GLY A 116 11.83 1.17 -24.42
N ASN A 117 10.66 0.83 -24.94
CA ASN A 117 9.64 1.79 -25.38
C ASN A 117 8.54 2.07 -24.35
N GLN A 118 8.67 1.55 -23.11
CA GLN A 118 7.67 1.75 -22.07
C GLN A 118 7.62 3.21 -21.63
N LYS A 119 6.40 3.74 -21.46
CA LYS A 119 6.12 5.10 -20.99
C LYS A 119 4.97 5.06 -20.00
N VAL A 120 4.89 6.09 -19.15
CA VAL A 120 3.70 6.30 -18.32
C VAL A 120 2.52 6.58 -19.24
N SER A 121 1.40 5.90 -19.04
CA SER A 121 0.20 6.06 -19.85
C SER A 121 -0.44 7.43 -19.62
N LYS A 122 -1.11 7.93 -20.65
CA LYS A 122 -1.89 9.18 -20.55
C LYS A 122 -2.98 9.08 -19.47
N THR A 123 -3.53 7.89 -19.25
CA THR A 123 -4.52 7.62 -18.20
C THR A 123 -3.91 7.80 -16.81
N ALA A 124 -2.75 7.21 -16.54
CA ALA A 124 -2.08 7.38 -15.26
C ALA A 124 -1.68 8.83 -15.01
N ILE A 125 -1.17 9.53 -16.03
CA ILE A 125 -0.89 10.97 -15.94
C ILE A 125 -2.17 11.74 -15.59
N ALA A 126 -3.28 11.49 -16.29
CA ALA A 126 -4.55 12.16 -16.02
C ALA A 126 -5.05 11.91 -14.59
N ILE A 127 -4.97 10.68 -14.09
CA ILE A 127 -5.35 10.33 -12.71
C ILE A 127 -4.51 11.11 -11.70
N VAL A 128 -3.19 11.13 -11.88
CA VAL A 128 -2.25 11.84 -11.00
C VAL A 128 -2.48 13.35 -11.06
N THR A 129 -2.67 13.91 -12.24
CA THR A 129 -2.97 15.34 -12.42
C THR A 129 -4.27 15.72 -11.72
N VAL A 130 -5.37 14.99 -11.94
CA VAL A 130 -6.66 15.27 -11.28
C VAL A 130 -6.54 15.16 -9.77
N ALA A 131 -5.81 14.16 -9.26
CA ALA A 131 -5.56 14.00 -7.84
C ALA A 131 -4.84 15.20 -7.20
N TRP A 132 -3.72 15.64 -7.79
CA TRP A 132 -2.95 16.76 -7.26
C TRP A 132 -3.65 18.11 -7.48
N LEU A 133 -4.42 18.27 -8.56
CA LEU A 133 -5.29 19.44 -8.74
C LEU A 133 -6.39 19.49 -7.66
N SER A 134 -6.99 18.35 -7.32
CA SER A 134 -7.99 18.27 -6.24
C SER A 134 -7.39 18.70 -4.89
N VAL A 135 -6.16 18.25 -4.60
CA VAL A 135 -5.43 18.70 -3.41
C VAL A 135 -5.12 20.19 -3.47
N ALA A 136 -4.69 20.72 -4.62
CA ALA A 136 -4.43 22.15 -4.78
C ALA A 136 -5.68 22.99 -4.47
N VAL A 137 -6.85 22.57 -4.96
CA VAL A 137 -8.14 23.20 -4.59
C VAL A 137 -8.36 23.15 -3.07
N CYS A 138 -8.13 22.00 -2.44
CA CYS A 138 -8.24 21.89 -0.98
C CYS A 138 -7.29 22.81 -0.22
N VAL A 139 -6.08 23.06 -0.73
CA VAL A 139 -5.14 24.05 -0.16
C VAL A 139 -5.73 25.45 -0.20
N PHE A 140 -6.27 25.88 -1.35
CA PHE A 140 -6.91 27.20 -1.48
C PHE A 140 -8.13 27.36 -0.57
N VAL A 141 -8.89 26.29 -0.33
CA VAL A 141 -10.02 26.30 0.61
C VAL A 141 -9.56 26.34 2.06
N ALA A 142 -8.52 25.59 2.41
CA ALA A 142 -8.04 25.43 3.78
C ALA A 142 -7.24 26.64 4.29
N PHE A 143 -6.48 27.28 3.41
CA PHE A 143 -5.51 28.32 3.78
C PHE A 143 -6.17 29.55 4.44
N PRO A 144 -7.22 30.18 3.87
CA PRO A 144 -7.87 31.34 4.49
C PRO A 144 -8.57 31.02 5.81
N LYS A 145 -9.04 29.77 5.96
CA LYS A 145 -9.77 29.30 7.15
C LYS A 145 -8.84 28.68 8.20
N HIS A 146 -7.52 28.66 7.96
CA HIS A 146 -6.54 27.93 8.75
C HIS A 146 -6.97 26.48 9.08
N SER A 147 -7.68 25.82 8.17
CA SER A 147 -8.29 24.49 8.39
C SER A 147 -7.29 23.36 8.09
N TRP A 148 -6.20 23.32 8.87
CA TRP A 148 -5.08 22.40 8.67
C TRP A 148 -5.47 20.93 8.81
N LEU A 149 -6.33 20.58 9.78
CA LEU A 149 -6.79 19.20 9.93
C LEU A 149 -7.57 18.74 8.69
N PHE A 150 -8.45 19.59 8.16
CA PHE A 150 -9.18 19.29 6.91
C PHE A 150 -8.23 19.02 5.76
N LEU A 151 -7.23 19.91 5.56
CA LEU A 151 -6.25 19.76 4.49
C LEU A 151 -5.48 18.44 4.60
N VAL A 152 -4.99 18.14 5.80
CA VAL A 152 -4.28 16.89 6.11
C VAL A 152 -5.17 15.66 5.89
N SER A 153 -6.45 15.73 6.26
CA SER A 153 -7.44 14.68 5.96
C SER A 153 -7.71 14.50 4.45
N CYS A 154 -7.56 15.54 3.61
CA CYS A 154 -7.63 15.38 2.16
C CYS A 154 -6.51 14.48 1.62
N PHE A 155 -5.28 14.62 2.14
CA PHE A 155 -4.18 13.72 1.79
C PHE A 155 -4.44 12.28 2.25
N ASN A 156 -4.98 12.11 3.45
CA ASN A 156 -5.40 10.81 3.98
C ASN A 156 -6.50 10.15 3.12
N THR A 157 -7.41 10.94 2.55
CA THR A 157 -8.44 10.44 1.63
C THR A 157 -7.83 10.07 0.28
N LEU A 158 -6.92 10.90 -0.25
CA LEU A 158 -6.28 10.68 -1.54
C LEU A 158 -5.52 9.33 -1.58
N GLN A 159 -4.79 8.98 -0.52
CA GLN A 159 -4.06 7.71 -0.49
C GLN A 159 -4.99 6.48 -0.54
N VAL A 160 -6.20 6.57 0.03
CA VAL A 160 -7.21 5.49 -0.02
C VAL A 160 -7.77 5.37 -1.43
N VAL A 161 -8.13 6.49 -2.05
CA VAL A 161 -8.64 6.51 -3.44
C VAL A 161 -7.61 5.89 -4.39
N MET A 162 -6.33 6.25 -4.25
CA MET A 162 -5.23 5.68 -5.05
C MET A 162 -5.07 4.17 -4.83
N THR A 163 -5.30 3.70 -3.61
CA THR A 163 -5.23 2.27 -3.27
C THR A 163 -6.34 1.48 -3.99
N VAL A 164 -7.57 1.99 -3.99
CA VAL A 164 -8.71 1.37 -4.68
C VAL A 164 -8.49 1.33 -6.19
N ILE A 165 -8.04 2.45 -6.78
CA ILE A 165 -7.72 2.54 -8.22
C ILE A 165 -6.69 1.49 -8.64
N LYS A 166 -5.76 1.15 -7.75
CA LYS A 166 -4.68 0.17 -8.02
C LYS A 166 -5.17 -1.28 -7.98
N TYR A 167 -5.99 -1.65 -7.01
CA TYR A 167 -6.39 -3.04 -6.83
C TYR A 167 -7.47 -3.51 -7.80
N ILE A 168 -8.41 -2.65 -8.19
CA ILE A 168 -9.52 -3.03 -9.09
C ILE A 168 -9.02 -3.57 -10.44
N PRO A 169 -8.11 -2.89 -11.18
CA PRO A 169 -7.63 -3.39 -12.47
C PRO A 169 -6.96 -4.76 -12.35
N GLN A 170 -6.22 -5.01 -11.26
CA GLN A 170 -5.57 -6.29 -11.03
C GLN A 170 -6.59 -7.41 -10.80
N ALA A 171 -7.61 -7.17 -9.98
CA ALA A 171 -8.69 -8.12 -9.73
C ALA A 171 -9.44 -8.48 -11.01
N VAL A 172 -9.74 -7.46 -11.83
CA VAL A 172 -10.40 -7.62 -13.14
C VAL A 172 -9.49 -8.36 -14.12
N MET A 173 -8.19 -8.06 -14.16
CA MET A 173 -7.24 -8.72 -15.05
C MET A 173 -7.11 -10.21 -14.74
N ASN A 174 -6.98 -10.58 -13.46
CA ASN A 174 -6.95 -11.97 -13.03
C ASN A 174 -8.24 -12.68 -13.43
N PHE A 175 -9.40 -12.05 -13.22
CA PHE A 175 -10.70 -12.61 -13.61
C PHE A 175 -10.84 -12.79 -15.13
N ARG A 176 -10.33 -11.85 -15.94
CA ARG A 176 -10.39 -11.94 -17.41
C ARG A 176 -9.43 -12.97 -17.98
N ARG A 177 -8.21 -13.06 -17.43
CA ARG A 177 -7.17 -14.01 -17.88
C ARG A 177 -7.39 -15.43 -17.37
N LYS A 178 -8.20 -15.60 -16.31
CA LYS A 178 -8.39 -16.87 -15.60
C LYS A 178 -7.05 -17.49 -15.17
N SER A 179 -6.07 -16.64 -14.87
CA SER A 179 -4.71 -17.03 -14.49
C SER A 179 -4.09 -15.96 -13.61
N THR A 180 -3.32 -16.41 -12.63
CA THR A 180 -2.51 -15.56 -11.74
C THR A 180 -1.01 -15.77 -11.95
N ILE A 181 -0.60 -16.40 -13.06
CA ILE A 181 0.82 -16.59 -13.40
C ILE A 181 1.48 -15.22 -13.58
N GLY A 182 2.63 -15.02 -12.91
CA GLY A 182 3.35 -13.74 -12.88
C GLY A 182 2.92 -12.79 -11.75
N PHE A 183 1.94 -13.17 -10.93
CA PHE A 183 1.50 -12.42 -9.75
C PHE A 183 2.16 -12.96 -8.48
N SER A 184 2.88 -12.12 -7.75
CA SER A 184 3.62 -12.53 -6.54
C SER A 184 2.67 -12.73 -5.36
N ILE A 185 2.17 -13.96 -5.20
CA ILE A 185 1.28 -14.31 -4.09
C ILE A 185 1.94 -14.11 -2.72
N GLY A 186 3.27 -14.30 -2.63
CA GLY A 186 4.03 -14.05 -1.41
C GLY A 186 3.93 -12.58 -0.95
N ASN A 187 3.96 -11.62 -1.89
CA ASN A 187 3.77 -10.22 -1.54
C ASN A 187 2.36 -9.93 -1.04
N ILE A 188 1.35 -10.61 -1.56
CA ILE A 188 -0.05 -10.49 -1.11
C ILE A 188 -0.24 -11.05 0.29
N LEU A 189 0.42 -12.17 0.62
CA LEU A 189 0.40 -12.70 1.98
C LEU A 189 1.04 -11.72 2.97
N LEU A 190 2.19 -11.13 2.60
CA LEU A 190 2.82 -10.08 3.41
C LEU A 190 1.93 -8.84 3.56
N ASP A 191 1.26 -8.42 2.49
CA ASP A 191 0.31 -7.29 2.51
C ASP A 191 -0.87 -7.58 3.45
N LEU A 192 -1.44 -8.78 3.39
CA LEU A 192 -2.54 -9.22 4.26
C LEU A 192 -2.13 -9.21 5.74
N PHE A 193 -0.98 -9.82 6.09
CA PHE A 193 -0.51 -9.82 7.46
C PHE A 193 -0.15 -8.41 7.95
N GLY A 194 0.42 -7.57 7.09
CA GLY A 194 0.65 -6.15 7.38
C GLY A 194 -0.65 -5.40 7.63
N GLY A 195 -1.67 -5.61 6.80
CA GLY A 195 -3.00 -5.03 6.91
C GLY A 195 -3.73 -5.44 8.19
N LEU A 196 -3.67 -6.74 8.55
CA LEU A 196 -4.25 -7.31 9.77
C LEU A 196 -3.57 -6.76 11.02
N THR A 197 -2.23 -6.72 11.06
CA THR A 197 -1.50 -6.18 12.22
C THR A 197 -1.68 -4.68 12.36
N ASN A 198 -1.73 -3.93 11.25
CA ASN A 198 -2.05 -2.50 11.25
C ASN A 198 -3.48 -2.22 11.74
N TYR A 199 -4.45 -3.05 11.38
CA TYR A 199 -5.82 -2.94 11.88
C TYR A 199 -5.90 -3.32 13.37
N GLY A 200 -5.18 -4.37 13.76
CA GLY A 200 -5.03 -4.79 15.15
C GLY A 200 -4.43 -3.70 16.03
N GLN A 201 -3.41 -2.98 15.55
CA GLN A 201 -2.87 -1.80 16.22
C GLN A 201 -3.98 -0.78 16.51
N MET A 202 -4.83 -0.46 15.54
CA MET A 202 -5.94 0.49 15.75
C MET A 202 -6.97 -0.03 16.77
N ALA A 203 -7.27 -1.34 16.72
CA ALA A 203 -8.17 -1.98 17.66
C ALA A 203 -7.64 -1.91 19.10
N VAL A 204 -6.36 -2.20 19.32
CA VAL A 204 -5.73 -2.15 20.65
C VAL A 204 -5.84 -0.77 21.28
N GLN A 205 -5.53 0.29 20.53
CA GLN A 205 -5.70 1.66 21.03
C GLN A 205 -7.17 1.98 21.35
N SER A 206 -8.10 1.55 20.49
CA SER A 206 -9.53 1.82 20.73
C SER A 206 -10.06 1.09 21.97
N ILE A 207 -9.55 -0.13 22.23
CA ILE A 207 -9.84 -0.90 23.43
C ILE A 207 -9.31 -0.19 24.67
N ASP A 208 -8.05 0.27 24.64
CA ASP A 208 -7.42 0.98 25.77
C ASP A 208 -8.14 2.29 26.09
N GLN A 209 -8.54 3.06 25.07
CA GLN A 209 -9.21 4.35 25.24
C GLN A 209 -10.72 4.24 25.49
N HIS A 210 -11.32 3.05 25.41
CA HIS A 210 -12.77 2.84 25.38
C HIS A 210 -13.49 3.76 24.36
N SER A 211 -12.84 4.03 23.23
CA SER A 211 -13.28 5.01 22.23
C SER A 211 -13.02 4.52 20.82
N TRP A 212 -13.99 4.71 19.93
CA TRP A 212 -13.87 4.39 18.50
C TRP A 212 -13.29 5.56 17.68
N VAL A 213 -12.96 6.68 18.32
CA VAL A 213 -12.39 7.87 17.65
C VAL A 213 -11.17 7.52 16.84
N ASN A 214 -10.34 6.58 17.27
CA ASN A 214 -9.15 6.17 16.50
C ASN A 214 -9.51 5.71 15.07
N PHE A 215 -10.61 4.97 14.91
CA PHE A 215 -11.05 4.45 13.61
C PHE A 215 -11.56 5.54 12.67
N TYR A 216 -12.48 6.40 13.10
CA TYR A 216 -13.00 7.45 12.22
C TYR A 216 -12.16 8.73 12.20
N GLY A 217 -11.38 8.98 13.24
CA GLY A 217 -10.40 10.05 13.34
C GLY A 217 -9.20 9.83 12.41
N ASN A 218 -8.88 8.58 12.10
CA ASN A 218 -7.96 8.19 11.02
C ASN A 218 -8.63 7.21 10.05
N ILE A 219 -9.72 7.66 9.44
CA ILE A 219 -10.53 6.85 8.52
C ILE A 219 -9.72 6.26 7.38
N GLY A 220 -8.67 6.94 6.88
CA GLY A 220 -7.87 6.39 5.80
C GLY A 220 -6.92 5.28 6.22
N LYS A 221 -6.43 5.24 7.47
CA LYS A 221 -5.70 4.06 7.96
C LYS A 221 -6.64 2.87 8.10
N THR A 222 -7.87 3.10 8.60
CA THR A 222 -8.92 2.09 8.68
C THR A 222 -9.29 1.55 7.29
N LEU A 223 -9.65 2.43 6.35
CA LEU A 223 -10.02 2.04 5.00
C LEU A 223 -8.86 1.40 4.25
N LEU A 224 -7.62 1.89 4.43
CA LEU A 224 -6.44 1.26 3.85
C LEU A 224 -6.33 -0.20 4.28
N SER A 225 -6.39 -0.48 5.59
CA SER A 225 -6.35 -1.85 6.10
C SER A 225 -7.51 -2.70 5.58
N LEU A 226 -8.75 -2.21 5.64
CA LEU A 226 -9.92 -2.98 5.21
C LEU A 226 -9.90 -3.28 3.70
N VAL A 227 -9.56 -2.29 2.87
CA VAL A 227 -9.46 -2.45 1.42
C VAL A 227 -8.34 -3.41 1.06
N SER A 228 -7.15 -3.30 1.69
CA SER A 228 -6.05 -4.26 1.48
C SER A 228 -6.47 -5.67 1.87
N ILE A 229 -6.96 -5.89 3.10
CA ILE A 229 -7.42 -7.21 3.56
C ILE A 229 -8.45 -7.81 2.59
N PHE A 230 -9.44 -7.02 2.16
CA PHE A 230 -10.46 -7.47 1.21
C PHE A 230 -9.86 -7.92 -0.13
N PHE A 231 -9.02 -7.08 -0.75
CA PHE A 231 -8.41 -7.41 -2.04
C PHE A 231 -7.40 -8.54 -1.93
N ASP A 232 -6.66 -8.62 -0.83
CA ASP A 232 -5.68 -9.69 -0.61
C ASP A 232 -6.38 -11.04 -0.46
N ILE A 233 -7.47 -11.12 0.29
CA ILE A 233 -8.32 -12.32 0.35
C ILE A 233 -8.85 -12.66 -1.05
N LEU A 234 -9.36 -11.68 -1.79
CA LEU A 234 -9.84 -11.89 -3.16
C LEU A 234 -8.73 -12.47 -4.05
N PHE A 235 -7.52 -11.96 -3.96
CA PHE A 235 -6.38 -12.44 -4.74
C PHE A 235 -5.92 -13.83 -4.32
N ILE A 236 -5.93 -14.15 -3.03
CA ILE A 236 -5.65 -15.49 -2.50
C ILE A 236 -6.68 -16.50 -3.02
N VAL A 237 -7.96 -16.14 -3.00
CA VAL A 237 -9.03 -16.96 -3.57
C VAL A 237 -8.85 -17.13 -5.08
N GLN A 238 -8.52 -16.05 -5.80
CA GLN A 238 -8.23 -16.15 -7.24
C GLN A 238 -7.05 -17.09 -7.53
N HIS A 239 -5.99 -17.05 -6.71
CA HIS A 239 -4.76 -17.82 -6.94
C HIS A 239 -4.90 -19.30 -6.56
N TYR A 240 -5.43 -19.60 -5.38
CA TYR A 240 -5.45 -20.97 -4.85
C TYR A 240 -6.75 -21.73 -5.15
N VAL A 241 -7.87 -21.03 -5.32
CA VAL A 241 -9.19 -21.67 -5.47
C VAL A 241 -9.70 -21.58 -6.90
N LEU A 242 -9.73 -20.39 -7.50
CA LEU A 242 -10.36 -20.21 -8.82
C LEU A 242 -9.43 -20.52 -9.99
N TYR A 243 -8.17 -20.08 -9.91
CA TYR A 243 -7.17 -20.22 -10.98
C TYR A 243 -5.88 -20.92 -10.50
N PRO A 244 -5.98 -22.09 -9.84
CA PRO A 244 -4.79 -22.82 -9.44
C PRO A 244 -3.98 -23.15 -10.69
N SER A 245 -2.70 -22.77 -10.69
CA SER A 245 -1.78 -23.17 -11.75
C SER A 245 -1.76 -24.69 -11.81
N ARG A 246 -2.37 -25.29 -12.85
CA ARG A 246 -2.05 -26.67 -13.20
C ARG A 246 -0.55 -26.71 -13.36
N LYS A 247 0.13 -27.57 -12.60
CA LYS A 247 1.50 -27.94 -12.90
C LYS A 247 1.49 -28.57 -14.30
N GLU A 248 1.69 -27.78 -15.34
CA GLU A 248 2.09 -28.28 -16.67
C GLU A 248 3.55 -28.74 -16.57
N VAL A 249 3.76 -29.82 -15.80
CA VAL A 249 4.96 -30.66 -15.85
C VAL A 249 4.51 -32.09 -15.54
N ALA A 250 3.64 -32.62 -16.40
CA ALA A 250 3.37 -34.05 -16.50
C ALA A 250 3.27 -34.53 -17.97
N SER A 251 3.54 -33.67 -18.95
CA SER A 251 3.40 -34.00 -20.37
C SER A 251 4.37 -33.21 -21.26
N LEU A 252 5.61 -33.04 -20.82
CA LEU A 252 6.71 -32.93 -21.78
C LEU A 252 7.19 -34.35 -21.99
N ASP A 253 6.71 -34.91 -23.09
CA ASP A 253 7.06 -36.20 -23.65
C ASP A 253 8.56 -36.48 -23.53
N PHE A 254 8.92 -37.29 -22.54
CA PHE A 254 10.02 -38.24 -22.68
C PHE A 254 9.43 -39.56 -23.17
N ASP A 255 8.75 -39.50 -24.31
CA ASP A 255 8.47 -40.66 -25.14
C ASP A 255 9.21 -40.45 -26.47
N VAL A 256 10.54 -40.45 -26.36
CA VAL A 256 11.41 -40.75 -27.50
C VAL A 256 12.17 -42.01 -27.10
N THR A 257 11.53 -43.17 -27.29
CA THR A 257 12.25 -44.43 -27.44
C THR A 257 12.85 -44.47 -28.85
N PRO A 258 14.18 -44.57 -29.02
CA PRO A 258 14.76 -44.99 -30.27
C PRO A 258 14.70 -46.52 -30.32
N ARG A 259 13.68 -47.07 -30.98
CA ARG A 259 13.75 -48.41 -31.54
C ARG A 259 13.33 -48.35 -33.00
N ASP A 260 14.09 -49.08 -33.80
CA ASP A 260 13.81 -49.49 -35.17
C ASP A 260 14.36 -48.56 -36.27
N ILE A 261 15.70 -48.50 -36.34
CA ILE A 261 16.42 -48.50 -37.62
C ILE A 261 17.40 -49.68 -37.60
N GLU A 262 16.87 -50.89 -37.74
CA GLU A 262 17.61 -52.06 -38.23
C GLU A 262 16.68 -52.86 -39.16
N GLY A 263 17.09 -53.02 -40.42
CA GLY A 263 16.65 -54.12 -41.30
C GLY A 263 15.53 -53.85 -42.31
N CYS A 264 15.87 -53.31 -43.49
CA CYS A 264 15.86 -54.00 -44.81
C CYS A 264 16.05 -52.97 -45.92
#